data_AF-A0A1H9UFT5-F1
#
_entry.id   AF-A0A1H9UFT5-F1
#
_cell.length_a   1.000
_cell.length_b   1.000
_cell.length_c   1.000
_cell.angle_alpha   90.00
_cell.angle_beta   90.00
_cell.angle_gamma   90.00
#
_symmetry.space_group_name_H-M   'P 1'
#
loop_
_entity.id
_entity.type
_entity.pdbx_description
1 polymer ?
#
loop_
_entity_poly.entity_id
_entity_poly.type
_entity_poly.pdbx_seq_one_letter_code
_entity_poly.pdbx_strand_id
1 'polypeptide(L)'
;MLRGDPAQALAAGVPVVVAGQTEDKPAIAARVGLLGLGVDLRTRNPKPEQVGDAVRQILATPSYRDTVAKLAEAYREVDGPRMIVDLVAEAFRKA
;
A
#
# COMPACT_ATOMS: atom_id res chain seq x y z
N MET A 1 9.40 -11.32 -7.80
CA MET A 1 8.97 -10.09 -7.09
C MET A 1 9.50 -8.87 -7.84
N LEU A 2 8.60 -8.04 -8.36
CA LEU A 2 8.95 -6.78 -9.02
C LEU A 2 9.35 -5.76 -7.95
N ARG A 3 10.52 -5.13 -8.10
CA ARG A 3 10.97 -4.04 -7.21
C ARG A 3 10.06 -2.82 -7.46
N GLY A 4 9.19 -2.47 -6.51
CA GLY A 4 8.38 -1.24 -6.57
C GLY A 4 6.86 -1.36 -6.33
N ASP A 5 6.36 -2.49 -5.85
CA ASP A 5 4.95 -2.65 -5.49
C ASP A 5 4.55 -1.75 -4.28
N PRO A 6 3.44 -0.98 -4.36
CA PRO A 6 2.90 -0.25 -3.22
C PRO A 6 2.78 -1.07 -1.94
N ALA A 7 2.37 -2.34 -2.02
CA ALA A 7 2.21 -3.17 -0.82
C ALA A 7 3.54 -3.39 -0.08
N GLN A 8 4.65 -3.52 -0.80
CA GLN A 8 5.97 -3.68 -0.22
C GLN A 8 6.44 -2.40 0.49
N ALA A 9 6.21 -1.23 -0.09
CA ALA A 9 6.55 0.05 0.53
C ALA A 9 5.73 0.28 1.81
N LEU A 10 4.43 -0.01 1.76
CA LEU A 10 3.53 0.11 2.91
C LEU A 10 3.92 -0.85 4.04
N ALA A 11 4.28 -2.09 3.72
CA ALA A 11 4.80 -3.06 4.69
C ALA A 11 6.08 -2.57 5.40
N ALA A 12 6.89 -1.77 4.70
CA ALA A 12 8.11 -1.17 5.23
C ALA A 12 7.88 0.15 6.00
N GLY A 13 6.64 0.58 6.20
CA GLY A 13 6.36 1.84 6.91
C GLY A 13 6.51 3.10 6.04
N VAL A 14 6.55 2.97 4.72
CA VAL A 14 6.84 4.07 3.79
C VAL A 14 5.55 4.51 3.06
N PRO A 15 5.09 5.76 3.23
CA PRO A 15 3.98 6.31 2.44
C PRO A 15 4.32 6.38 0.95
N VAL A 16 3.30 6.25 0.10
CA VAL A 16 3.48 6.12 -1.36
C VAL A 16 2.75 7.22 -2.14
N VAL A 17 3.32 7.61 -3.29
CA VAL A 17 2.61 8.42 -4.29
C VAL A 17 2.26 7.49 -5.45
N VAL A 18 0.97 7.39 -5.78
CA VAL A 18 0.48 6.46 -6.80
C VAL A 18 -0.07 7.24 -7.98
N ALA A 19 0.41 6.90 -9.17
CA ALA A 19 -0.18 7.30 -10.45
C ALA A 19 -0.46 6.06 -11.28
N GLY A 20 -1.53 6.09 -12.06
CA GLY A 20 -1.95 4.99 -12.91
C GLY A 20 -3.47 4.81 -12.90
N GLN A 21 -4.07 4.83 -14.10
CA GLN A 21 -5.49 4.60 -14.33
C GLN A 21 -5.75 3.24 -15.03
N THR A 22 -4.75 2.36 -15.10
CA THR A 22 -4.82 1.09 -15.85
C THR A 22 -4.56 -0.11 -14.92
N GLU A 23 -5.12 -1.28 -15.25
CA GLU A 23 -5.04 -2.52 -14.45
C GLU A 23 -5.73 -2.37 -13.08
N ASP A 24 -5.27 -3.09 -12.05
CA ASP A 24 -5.81 -3.01 -10.67
C ASP A 24 -5.40 -1.73 -9.91
N LYS A 25 -4.59 -0.88 -10.55
CA LYS A 25 -4.00 0.32 -9.95
C LYS A 25 -5.03 1.35 -9.46
N PRO A 26 -6.20 1.57 -10.11
CA PRO A 26 -7.21 2.49 -9.58
C PRO A 26 -7.76 2.06 -8.22
N ALA A 27 -7.96 0.77 -7.98
CA ALA A 27 -8.47 0.27 -6.71
C ALA A 27 -7.43 0.42 -5.58
N ILE A 28 -6.15 0.17 -5.89
CA ILE A 28 -5.04 0.36 -4.95
C ILE A 28 -4.83 1.85 -4.67
N ALA A 29 -4.78 2.69 -5.70
CA ALA A 29 -4.60 4.14 -5.58
C ALA A 29 -5.73 4.77 -4.76
N ALA A 30 -6.98 4.41 -5.03
CA ALA A 30 -8.13 4.90 -4.27
C ALA A 30 -8.04 4.54 -2.78
N ARG A 31 -7.63 3.30 -2.44
CA ARG A 31 -7.42 2.90 -1.04
C ARG A 31 -6.26 3.66 -0.39
N VAL A 32 -5.17 3.89 -1.12
CA VAL A 32 -4.03 4.67 -0.61
C VAL A 32 -4.49 6.07 -0.20
N GLY A 33 -5.23 6.77 -1.06
CA GLY A 33 -5.75 8.10 -0.77
C GLY A 33 -6.79 8.10 0.35
N LEU A 34 -7.77 7.19 0.29
CA LEU A 34 -8.87 7.10 1.27
C LEU A 34 -8.38 6.81 2.69
N LEU A 35 -7.39 5.92 2.81
CA LEU A 35 -6.89 5.47 4.10
C LEU A 35 -5.77 6.35 4.65
N GLY A 36 -5.32 7.38 3.92
CA GLY A 36 -4.20 8.23 4.35
C GLY A 36 -2.84 7.52 4.33
N LEU A 37 -2.68 6.54 3.45
CA LEU A 37 -1.43 5.78 3.27
C LEU A 37 -0.46 6.47 2.30
N GLY A 38 -0.91 7.56 1.68
CA GLY A 38 -0.19 8.26 0.63
C GLY A 38 -1.10 9.15 -0.21
N VAL A 39 -0.66 9.48 -1.41
CA VAL A 39 -1.39 10.36 -2.34
C VAL A 39 -1.71 9.61 -3.63
N ASP A 40 -2.98 9.61 -3.99
CA ASP A 40 -3.47 9.22 -5.32
C ASP A 40 -3.41 10.44 -6.25
N LEU A 41 -2.55 10.41 -7.28
CA LEU A 41 -2.43 11.48 -8.26
C LEU A 41 -3.58 11.50 -9.28
N ARG A 42 -4.42 10.45 -9.30
CA ARG A 42 -5.64 10.33 -10.13
C ARG A 42 -5.40 10.51 -11.62
N THR A 43 -4.17 10.31 -12.08
CA THR A 43 -3.76 10.49 -13.47
C THR A 43 -2.92 9.32 -13.95
N ARG A 44 -2.97 9.06 -15.25
CA ARG A 44 -2.08 8.10 -15.92
C ARG A 44 -0.69 8.69 -16.17
N ASN A 45 -0.62 9.97 -16.49
CA ASN A 45 0.60 10.67 -16.90
C ASN A 45 0.81 11.87 -15.96
N PRO A 46 1.39 11.64 -14.76
CA PRO A 46 1.64 12.73 -13.82
C PRO A 46 2.74 13.65 -14.36
N LYS A 47 2.53 14.96 -14.22
CA LYS A 47 3.58 15.95 -14.45
C LYS A 47 4.60 15.91 -13.30
N PRO A 48 5.88 16.24 -13.54
CA PRO A 48 6.88 16.33 -12.48
C PRO A 48 6.46 17.21 -11.30
N GLU A 49 5.78 18.33 -11.56
CA GLU A 49 5.29 19.21 -10.48
C GLU A 49 4.30 18.50 -9.56
N GLN A 50 3.36 17.73 -10.11
CA GLN A 50 2.35 17.00 -9.34
C GLN A 50 2.96 15.96 -8.41
N VAL A 51 4.00 15.27 -8.88
CA VAL A 51 4.77 14.33 -8.05
C VAL A 51 5.49 15.08 -6.93
N GLY A 52 6.15 16.19 -7.26
CA GLY A 52 6.86 17.02 -6.29
C GLY A 52 5.96 17.59 -5.21
N ASP A 53 4.76 18.06 -5.58
CA ASP A 53 3.75 18.57 -4.64
C ASP A 53 3.25 17.47 -3.72
N ALA A 54 2.92 16.29 -4.24
CA ALA A 54 2.49 15.15 -3.44
C ALA A 54 3.57 14.69 -2.44
N VAL A 55 4.83 14.66 -2.87
CA VAL A 55 5.95 14.34 -1.97
C VAL A 55 6.08 15.39 -0.86
N ARG A 56 6.02 16.69 -1.20
CA ARG A 56 6.06 17.76 -0.19
C ARG A 56 4.91 17.66 0.79
N GLN A 57 3.70 17.36 0.32
CA GLN A 57 2.53 17.14 1.16
C GLN A 57 2.74 16.01 2.16
N ILE A 58 3.24 14.86 1.71
CA ILE A 58 3.55 13.70 2.57
C ILE A 58 4.60 14.06 3.63
N LEU A 59 5.66 14.75 3.22
CA LEU A 59 6.74 15.15 4.14
C LEU A 59 6.30 16.18 5.17
N ALA A 60 5.37 17.08 4.81
CA ALA A 60 4.85 18.13 5.69
C ALA A 60 3.73 17.66 6.63
N THR A 61 3.14 16.49 6.39
CA THR A 61 1.94 16.01 7.09
C THR A 61 2.23 14.70 7.84
N PRO A 62 2.52 14.76 9.16
CA PRO A 62 2.96 13.59 9.93
C PRO A 62 1.99 12.40 9.93
N SER A 63 0.69 12.66 9.77
CA SER A 63 -0.34 11.62 9.82
C SER A 63 -0.19 10.54 8.74
N TYR A 64 0.45 10.83 7.60
CA TYR A 64 0.78 9.79 6.61
C TYR A 64 1.74 8.75 7.19
N ARG A 65 2.79 9.21 7.87
CA ARG A 65 3.75 8.31 8.52
C ARG A 65 3.08 7.51 9.63
N ASP A 66 2.27 8.16 10.47
CA ASP A 66 1.58 7.51 11.59
C ASP A 66 0.62 6.41 11.10
N THR A 67 -0.10 6.68 10.00
CA THR A 67 -1.05 5.73 9.42
C THR A 67 -0.32 4.53 8.82
N VAL A 68 0.74 4.75 8.03
CA VAL A 68 1.49 3.65 7.42
C VAL A 68 2.25 2.85 8.48
N ALA A 69 2.72 3.47 9.57
CA ALA A 69 3.33 2.75 10.69
C ALA A 69 2.36 1.76 11.34
N LYS A 70 1.09 2.15 11.54
CA LYS A 70 0.04 1.25 12.06
C LYS A 70 -0.21 0.08 11.11
N LEU A 71 -0.26 0.34 9.81
CA LEU A 71 -0.43 -0.72 8.80
C LEU A 71 0.77 -1.66 8.77
N ALA A 72 1.98 -1.14 8.85
CA ALA A 72 3.21 -1.92 8.86
C ALA A 72 3.34 -2.81 10.10
N GLU A 73 2.83 -2.37 11.26
CA GLU A 73 2.71 -3.23 12.45
C GLU A 73 1.75 -4.40 12.19
N ALA A 74 0.54 -4.11 11.67
CA ALA A 74 -0.42 -5.16 11.34
C ALA A 74 0.14 -6.18 10.33
N TYR A 75 0.99 -5.74 9.39
CA TYR A 75 1.66 -6.64 8.45
C TYR A 75 2.70 -7.53 9.12
N ARG A 76 3.40 -7.05 10.15
CA ARG A 76 4.39 -7.82 10.91
C ARG A 76 3.77 -8.89 11.79
N GLU A 77 2.54 -8.67 12.26
CA GLU A 77 1.81 -9.63 13.09
C GLU A 77 1.26 -10.82 12.31
N VAL A 78 1.22 -10.76 10.97
CA VAL A 78 0.60 -11.77 10.12
C VAL A 78 1.66 -12.64 9.43
N ASP A 79 1.70 -13.93 9.79
CA ASP A 79 2.42 -14.95 9.02
C ASP A 79 1.51 -15.54 7.95
N GLY A 80 1.39 -14.81 6.84
CA GLY A 80 0.52 -15.18 5.71
C GLY A 80 0.79 -16.58 5.17
N PRO A 81 2.04 -16.95 4.83
CA PRO A 81 2.38 -18.30 4.38
C PRO A 81 1.95 -19.39 5.36
N ARG A 82 2.21 -19.20 6.67
CA ARG A 82 1.81 -20.17 7.67
C ARG A 82 0.29 -20.31 7.75
N MET A 83 -0.44 -19.20 7.78
CA MET A 83 -1.91 -19.20 7.81
C MET A 83 -2.50 -19.92 6.61
N ILE A 84 -1.95 -19.71 5.41
CA ILE A 84 -2.40 -20.41 4.19
C ILE A 84 -2.21 -21.92 4.34
N VAL A 85 -1.03 -22.35 4.78
CA VAL A 85 -0.75 -23.79 5.00
C VAL A 85 -1.72 -24.40 6.01
N ASP A 86 -1.95 -23.72 7.14
CA ASP A 86 -2.85 -24.20 8.19
C ASP A 86 -4.30 -24.31 7.70
N LEU A 87 -4.80 -23.31 6.98
CA LEU A 87 -6.16 -23.30 6.40
C LEU A 87 -6.36 -24.39 5.36
N VAL A 88 -5.39 -24.57 4.46
CA VAL A 88 -5.45 -25.62 3.43
C VAL A 88 -5.42 -26.99 4.08
N ALA A 89 -4.54 -27.21 5.06
CA ALA A 89 -4.48 -28.47 5.81
C ALA A 89 -5.78 -28.76 6.57
N GLU A 90 -6.42 -27.75 7.14
CA GLU A 90 -7.72 -27.89 7.79
C GLU A 90 -8.82 -28.28 6.80
N ALA A 91 -8.87 -27.65 5.64
CA ALA A 91 -9.85 -27.97 4.60
C ALA A 91 -9.74 -29.44 4.16
N PHE A 92 -8.51 -29.96 3.99
CA PHE A 92 -8.29 -31.37 3.64
C PHE A 92 -8.64 -32.36 4.76
N ARG A 93 -8.61 -31.95 6.05
CA ARG A 93 -9.04 -32.81 7.16
C ARG A 93 -10.56 -32.93 7.29
N LYS A 94 -11.31 -31.98 6.71
CA LYS A 94 -12.78 -31.91 6.77
C LYS A 94 -13.46 -32.51 5.54
N ALA A 95 -12.68 -32.92 4.54
CA ALA A 95 -13.14 -33.61 3.33
C ALA A 95 -12.95 -35.12 3.47
#